data_AF-W6MH53-F1
#
_entry.id   AF-W6MH53-F1
#
_cell.length_a   1.000
_cell.length_b   1.000
_cell.length_c   1.000
_cell.angle_alpha   90.00
_cell.angle_beta   90.00
_cell.angle_gamma   90.00
#
_symmetry.space_group_name_H-M   'P 1'
#
loop_
_entity.id
_entity.type
_entity.pdbx_description
1 polymer ?
#
loop_
_entity_poly.entity_id
_entity_poly.type
_entity_poly.pdbx_seq_one_letter_code
_entity_poly.pdbx_strand_id
1 'polypeptide(L)' 'RLVQAFQFVDEHGEVCPAGWKPGAKTMKADPSGSKEYFQAEN' A
#
# COMPACT_ATOMS: atom_id res chain seq x y z
N ARG A 1 13.64 4.24 -0.99
CA ARG A 1 12.42 3.77 -1.71
C ARG A 1 12.04 2.33 -1.34
N LEU A 2 12.81 1.30 -1.72
CA LEU A 2 12.47 -0.09 -1.39
C LEU A 2 12.55 -0.39 0.11
N VAL A 3 13.64 0.01 0.77
CA VAL A 3 13.84 -0.25 2.22
C VAL A 3 12.74 0.38 3.09
N GLN A 4 12.30 1.59 2.76
CA GLN A 4 11.21 2.26 3.48
C GLN A 4 9.85 1.63 3.21
N ALA A 5 9.61 1.15 1.98
CA ALA A 5 8.41 0.39 1.67
C ALA A 5 8.37 -0.91 2.47
N PHE A 6 9.50 -1.63 2.56
CA PHE A 6 9.59 -2.83 3.39
C PHE A 6 9.34 -2.55 4.87
N GLN A 7 9.94 -1.50 5.44
CA GLN A 7 9.69 -1.12 6.84
C GLN A 7 8.22 -0.74 7.09
N PHE A 8 7.60 -0.01 6.15
CA PHE A 8 6.20 0.35 6.25
C PHE A 8 5.27 -0.86 6.17
N VAL A 9 5.54 -1.79 5.25
CA VAL A 9 4.77 -3.03 5.10
C VAL A 9 4.91 -3.93 6.33
N ASP A 10 6.10 -3.96 6.95
CA ASP A 10 6.36 -4.73 8.16
C ASP A 10 5.65 -4.13 9.40
N GLU A 11 5.69 -2.81 9.57
CA GLU A 11 5.04 -2.14 10.72
C GLU A 11 3.52 -2.01 10.59
N HIS A 12 3.00 -1.75 9.38
CA HIS A 12 1.56 -1.51 9.17
C HIS A 12 0.83 -2.75 8.62
N GLY A 13 1.54 -3.75 8.09
CA GLY A 13 0.93 -4.90 7.41
C GLY A 13 0.24 -4.55 6.09
N GLU A 14 0.48 -3.34 5.55
CA GLU A 14 -0.14 -2.84 4.33
C GLU A 14 0.84 -2.90 3.16
N VAL A 15 0.37 -3.25 1.97
CA VAL A 15 1.22 -3.37 0.78
C VAL A 15 1.39 -2.02 0.09
N CYS A 16 2.63 -1.73 -0.29
CA CYS A 16 2.97 -0.52 -1.06
C CYS A 16 2.76 -0.76 -2.57
N PRO A 17 1.85 -0.03 -3.22
CA PRO A 17 1.62 -0.15 -4.66
C PRO A 17 2.82 0.33 -5.51
N ALA A 18 2.82 -0.04 -6.79
CA ALA A 18 3.90 0.35 -7.71
C ALA A 18 4.02 1.86 -7.83
N GLY A 19 5.15 2.44 -7.41
CA GLY A 19 5.31 3.90 -7.39
C GLY A 19 5.28 4.52 -6.00
N TRP A 20 4.94 3.75 -4.96
CA TRP A 20 4.73 4.26 -3.62
C TRP A 20 5.90 5.09 -3.07
N LYS A 21 5.54 6.19 -2.42
CA LYS A 21 6.41 7.15 -1.73
C LYS A 21 5.85 7.38 -0.31
N PRO A 22 6.69 7.79 0.66
CA PRO A 22 6.22 8.11 2.00
C PRO A 22 5.10 9.18 1.93
N GLY A 23 3.93 8.86 2.49
CA GLY A 23 2.73 9.72 2.43
C GLY A 23 1.74 9.40 1.31
N ALA A 24 2.07 8.49 0.38
CA ALA A 24 1.11 7.97 -0.59
C ALA A 24 0.23 6.88 0.02
N LYS A 25 -0.98 6.71 -0.53
CA LYS A 25 -1.92 5.67 -0.08
C LYS A 25 -1.29 4.28 -0.20
N THR A 26 -1.51 3.49 0.83
CA THR A 26 -1.16 2.07 0.90
C THR A 26 -2.40 1.24 0.60
N MET A 27 -2.18 0.00 0.17
CA MET A 27 -3.25 -0.92 -0.13
C MET A 27 -3.24 -2.02 0.93
N LYS A 28 -4.41 -2.41 1.44
CA LYS A 28 -4.49 -3.61 2.28
C LYS A 28 -4.39 -4.85 1.41
N ALA A 29 -3.62 -5.84 1.86
CA ALA A 29 -3.45 -7.12 1.16
C ALA A 29 -4.75 -7.97 1.09
N ASP A 30 -5.82 -7.52 1.75
CA ASP A 30 -7.13 -8.18 1.70
C ASP A 30 -7.82 -8.01 0.34
N PRO A 31 -8.49 -9.05 -0.20
CA PRO A 31 -9.27 -8.95 -1.43
C PRO A 31 -10.43 -7.96 -1.35
N SER A 32 -10.91 -7.64 -0.15
CA SER A 32 -11.90 -6.56 0.07
C SER A 32 -11.24 -5.18 0.14
N GLY A 33 -10.14 -5.04 0.89
CA GLY A 33 -9.45 -3.75 1.06
C GLY A 33 -8.68 -3.30 -0.19
N SER A 34 -8.20 -4.24 -0.99
CA SER A 34 -7.61 -3.96 -2.30
C SER A 34 -8.64 -3.40 -3.29
N LYS A 35 -9.90 -3.87 -3.26
CA LYS A 35 -10.97 -3.30 -4.09
C LYS A 35 -11.27 -1.84 -3.74
N GLU A 36 -11.25 -1.48 -2.47
CA GLU A 36 -11.42 -0.08 -2.04
C GLU A 36 -10.29 0.80 -2.57
N TYR A 37 -9.04 0.31 -2.54
CA TYR A 37 -7.91 1.02 -3.13
C TYR A 37 -8.08 1.17 -4.66
N PHE A 38 -8.38 0.08 -5.37
CA PHE A 38 -8.55 0.11 -6.83
C PHE A 38 -9.77 0.91 -7.28
N GLN A 39 -10.83 1.00 -6.47
CA GLN A 39 -11.97 1.89 -6.75
C GLN A 39 -11.63 3.36 -6.57
N ALA A 40 -10.77 3.71 -5.61
CA ALA A 40 -10.38 5.09 -5.37
C ALA A 40 -9.34 5.64 -6.36
N GLU A 41 -8.64 4.76 -7.07
CA GLU A 41 -7.62 5.09 -8.09
C GLU A 41 -8.16 5.05 -9.53
N ASN A 42 -9.47 4.83 -9.72
CA ASN A 42 -10.13 4.75 -11.03
C ASN A 42 -10.99 5.99 -11.33
#